data_AF-A0A9Q0FUN7-F1
#
_entry.id   AF-A0A9Q0FUN7-F1
#
_cell.length_a   1.000
_cell.length_b   1.000
_cell.length_c   1.000
_cell.angle_alpha   90.00
_cell.angle_beta   90.00
_cell.angle_gamma   90.00
#
_symmetry.space_group_name_H-M   'P 1'
#
loop_
_entity.id
_entity.type
_entity.pdbx_description
1 polymer ?
#
loop_
_entity_poly.entity_id
_entity_poly.type
_entity_poly.pdbx_seq_one_letter_code
_entity_poly.pdbx_strand_id
1 'polypeptide(L)'
;MVEANNMVVKEIWSMTQLVRLDILNIEGSHEEDLCFAIQNMRVLRRLYVTAAKKDGILCLDALKSPPPFLEFLGLSGKLENIPQWFKSLQNLRHLGLNKSRMTNDPLPHLEALPNLRHLVLFQVYEKQNLGFKNGFRSLEFLGIYNCPNLQSITIDKGVMPGLKKLTICDCRMLTEVPSCLMYLTRLQELLLVGLSEDLIKRIEEPCGVDRPNVHHIPNIIYRYESSSGWSIPRHREIPYSPIYNSPPVVVANSQGEEDPSGGNSKVEISSTPAIN
;
A
#
# COMPACT_ATOMS: atom_id res chain seq x y z
N MET A 1 13.57 -10.23 1.71
CA MET A 1 12.68 -10.02 2.87
C MET A 1 13.35 -10.71 4.04
N VAL A 2 13.50 -10.01 5.17
CA VAL A 2 14.18 -10.55 6.36
C VAL A 2 13.33 -10.31 7.60
N GLU A 3 13.28 -11.27 8.51
CA GLU A 3 12.64 -11.08 9.81
C GLU A 3 13.59 -10.33 10.75
N ALA A 4 13.06 -9.37 11.49
CA ALA A 4 13.83 -8.60 12.44
C ALA A 4 14.23 -9.48 13.64
N ASN A 5 15.52 -9.48 13.93
CA ASN A 5 16.07 -9.95 15.18
C ASN A 5 17.35 -9.17 15.49
N ASN A 6 17.89 -9.37 16.70
CA ASN A 6 19.11 -8.69 17.15
C ASN A 6 20.30 -8.79 16.18
N MET A 7 20.48 -9.93 15.52
CA MET A 7 21.59 -10.15 14.59
C MET A 7 21.35 -9.40 13.29
N VAL A 8 20.16 -9.55 12.71
CA VAL A 8 19.76 -8.93 11.44
C VAL A 8 19.82 -7.40 11.53
N VAL A 9 19.30 -6.80 12.60
CA VAL A 9 19.31 -5.34 12.78
C VAL A 9 20.74 -4.80 12.87
N LYS A 10 21.65 -5.54 13.54
CA LYS A 10 23.08 -5.20 13.59
C LYS A 10 23.78 -5.37 12.25
N GLU A 11 23.45 -6.39 11.48
CA GLU A 11 24.03 -6.59 10.14
C GLU A 11 23.59 -5.48 9.18
N ILE A 12 22.30 -5.13 9.18
CA ILE A 12 21.71 -4.05 8.39
C ILE A 12 22.45 -2.73 8.59
N TRP A 13 22.97 -2.46 9.80
CA TRP A 13 23.80 -1.29 10.10
C TRP A 13 25.00 -1.13 9.15
N SER A 14 25.61 -2.23 8.73
CA SER A 14 26.79 -2.22 7.85
C SER A 14 26.44 -2.18 6.36
N MET A 15 25.18 -2.47 6.01
CA MET A 15 24.73 -2.69 4.63
C MET A 15 24.30 -1.39 3.92
N THR A 16 25.20 -0.42 3.85
CA THR A 16 24.89 0.93 3.32
C THR A 16 24.59 0.98 1.82
N GLN A 17 24.91 -0.08 1.07
CA GLN A 17 24.69 -0.19 -0.38
C GLN A 17 23.38 -0.90 -0.76
N LEU A 18 22.51 -1.20 0.22
CA LEU A 18 21.22 -1.82 -0.06
C LEU A 18 20.32 -0.90 -0.90
N VAL A 19 19.74 -1.48 -1.95
CA VAL A 19 18.77 -0.81 -2.84
C VAL A 19 17.33 -1.13 -2.44
N ARG A 20 17.10 -2.31 -1.83
CA ARG A 20 15.81 -2.77 -1.32
C ARG A 20 16.00 -3.36 0.07
N LEU A 21 15.20 -2.89 1.02
CA LEU A 21 15.11 -3.45 2.36
C LEU A 21 13.64 -3.69 2.69
N ASP A 22 13.26 -4.94 2.82
CA ASP A 22 11.94 -5.34 3.31
C ASP A 22 12.17 -6.11 4.62
N ILE A 23 11.90 -5.46 5.75
CA ILE A 23 12.07 -5.98 7.11
C ILE A 23 10.72 -6.24 7.75
N LEU A 24 10.54 -7.47 8.24
CA LEU A 24 9.31 -7.92 8.87
C LEU A 24 9.48 -8.01 10.38
N ASN A 25 8.35 -7.93 11.07
CA ASN A 25 8.20 -8.20 12.48
C ASN A 25 9.15 -7.40 13.39
N ILE A 26 9.31 -6.10 13.15
CA ILE A 26 10.12 -5.24 14.01
C ILE A 26 9.47 -5.12 15.40
N GLU A 27 10.23 -5.49 16.43
CA GLU A 27 9.87 -5.26 17.81
C GLU A 27 10.23 -3.82 18.21
N GLY A 28 9.48 -3.24 19.16
CA GLY A 28 9.71 -1.85 19.61
C GLY A 28 11.13 -1.59 20.13
N SER A 29 11.80 -2.61 20.67
CA SER A 29 13.20 -2.56 21.11
C SER A 29 14.21 -2.34 19.97
N HIS A 30 13.82 -2.54 18.71
CA HIS A 30 14.72 -2.49 17.54
C HIS A 30 14.39 -1.35 16.57
N GLU A 31 13.31 -0.60 16.82
CA GLU A 31 12.84 0.46 15.92
C GLU A 31 13.84 1.61 15.80
N GLU A 32 14.44 2.02 16.92
CA GLU A 32 15.45 3.08 16.96
C GLU A 32 16.73 2.67 16.22
N ASP A 33 17.25 1.48 16.50
CA ASP A 33 18.42 0.92 15.80
C ASP A 33 18.19 0.81 14.29
N LEU A 34 17.00 0.36 13.89
CA LEU A 34 16.59 0.29 12.49
C LEU A 34 16.58 1.67 11.83
N CYS A 35 16.03 2.68 12.51
CA CYS A 35 16.02 4.07 12.02
C CYS A 35 17.43 4.59 11.77
N PHE A 36 18.34 4.38 12.72
CA PHE A 36 19.74 4.80 12.57
C PHE A 36 20.46 4.06 11.44
N ALA A 37 20.19 2.77 11.25
CA ALA A 37 20.74 2.01 10.14
C ALA A 37 20.24 2.54 8.78
N ILE A 38 18.92 2.71 8.63
CA ILE A 38 18.28 3.19 7.39
C ILE A 38 18.76 4.61 7.04
N GLN A 39 18.98 5.48 8.02
CA GLN A 39 19.44 6.86 7.81
C GLN A 39 20.74 6.93 6.98
N ASN A 40 21.59 5.90 7.05
CA ASN A 40 22.87 5.85 6.35
C ASN A 40 22.80 5.14 4.98
N MET A 41 21.64 4.59 4.59
CA MET A 41 21.47 3.86 3.32
C MET A 41 21.21 4.80 2.15
N ARG A 42 22.27 5.44 1.65
CA ARG A 42 22.16 6.51 0.64
C ARG A 42 21.62 6.07 -0.71
N VAL A 43 21.67 4.78 -1.04
CA VAL A 43 21.20 4.22 -2.32
C VAL A 43 19.88 3.45 -2.20
N LEU A 44 19.24 3.46 -1.03
CA LEU A 44 17.99 2.73 -0.81
C LEU A 44 16.85 3.34 -1.65
N ARG A 45 16.21 2.50 -2.47
CA ARG A 45 15.09 2.87 -3.34
C ARG A 45 13.77 2.28 -2.86
N ARG A 46 13.82 1.20 -2.08
CA ARG A 46 12.64 0.57 -1.50
C ARG A 46 12.84 0.24 -0.03
N LEU A 47 11.85 0.63 0.76
CA LEU A 47 11.73 0.28 2.16
C LEU A 47 10.34 -0.29 2.43
N TYR A 48 10.28 -1.48 3.03
CA TYR A 48 9.06 -2.03 3.61
C TYR A 48 9.33 -2.44 5.06
N VAL A 49 8.51 -1.96 5.99
CA VAL A 49 8.69 -2.23 7.44
C VAL A 49 7.36 -2.70 8.01
N THR A 50 7.37 -3.79 8.79
CA THR A 50 6.19 -4.24 9.53
C THR A 50 6.46 -4.37 11.02
N ALA A 51 5.53 -3.90 11.85
CA ALA A 51 5.53 -4.19 13.29
C ALA A 51 5.38 -5.70 13.56
N ALA A 52 6.00 -6.19 14.64
CA ALA A 52 5.92 -7.58 15.10
C ALA A 52 4.51 -8.00 15.48
N LYS A 53 3.78 -7.12 16.17
CA LYS A 53 2.44 -7.41 16.67
C LYS A 53 1.40 -6.88 15.69
N LYS A 54 0.30 -7.63 15.53
CA LYS A 54 -0.82 -7.29 14.63
C LYS A 54 -1.36 -5.87 14.85
N ASP A 55 -1.35 -5.41 16.10
CA ASP A 55 -1.77 -4.06 16.53
C ASP A 55 -0.62 -3.30 17.20
N GLY A 56 0.62 -3.72 16.93
CA GLY A 56 1.82 -3.05 17.44
C GLY A 56 1.95 -1.67 16.84
N ILE A 57 2.37 -0.72 17.68
CA ILE A 57 2.82 0.59 17.22
C ILE A 57 4.09 0.38 16.41
N LEU A 58 4.19 1.08 15.27
CA LEU A 58 5.39 1.18 14.46
C LEU A 58 5.96 2.60 14.63
N CYS A 59 7.02 2.75 15.42
CA CYS A 59 7.65 4.05 15.64
C CYS A 59 8.84 4.24 14.70
N LEU A 60 8.81 5.31 13.90
CA LEU A 60 9.92 5.69 12.99
C LEU A 60 10.37 7.14 13.21
N ASP A 61 10.12 7.68 14.40
CA ASP A 61 10.42 9.08 14.73
C ASP A 61 11.92 9.33 14.97
N ALA A 62 12.68 8.27 15.29
CA ALA A 62 14.14 8.35 15.40
C ALA A 62 14.84 8.60 14.06
N LEU A 63 14.17 8.33 12.93
CA LEU A 63 14.70 8.59 11.59
C LEU A 63 14.65 10.10 11.30
N LYS A 64 15.80 10.78 11.35
CA LYS A 64 15.86 12.25 11.15
C LYS A 64 15.76 12.64 9.68
N SER A 65 16.36 11.84 8.80
CA SER A 65 16.37 12.05 7.36
C SER A 65 16.17 10.73 6.62
N PRO A 66 15.19 10.62 5.71
CA PRO A 66 14.96 9.38 4.98
C PRO A 66 16.02 9.23 3.87
N PRO A 67 16.22 8.00 3.37
CA PRO A 67 17.05 7.77 2.20
C PRO A 67 16.63 8.65 1.01
N PRO A 68 17.57 9.39 0.38
CA PRO A 68 17.23 10.47 -0.55
C PRO A 68 16.60 9.98 -1.86
N PHE A 69 16.87 8.74 -2.26
CA PHE A 69 16.37 8.13 -3.50
C PHE A 69 15.23 7.13 -3.27
N LEU A 70 14.56 7.20 -2.11
CA LEU A 70 13.46 6.30 -1.80
C LEU A 70 12.29 6.52 -2.78
N GLU A 71 11.94 5.48 -3.51
CA GLU A 71 10.84 5.48 -4.49
C GLU A 71 9.62 4.70 -4.02
N PHE A 72 9.82 3.74 -3.12
CA PHE A 72 8.78 2.92 -2.54
C PHE A 72 8.93 2.88 -1.03
N LEU A 73 7.83 3.19 -0.33
CA LEU A 73 7.70 3.08 1.11
C LEU A 73 6.43 2.30 1.44
N GLY A 74 6.56 1.20 2.17
CA GLY A 74 5.42 0.51 2.75
C GLY A 74 5.58 0.34 4.24
N LEU A 75 4.58 0.74 4.99
CA LEU A 75 4.56 0.64 6.45
C LEU A 75 3.35 -0.18 6.87
N SER A 76 3.59 -1.21 7.69
CA SER A 76 2.53 -2.06 8.22
C SER A 76 2.57 -2.13 9.74
N GLY A 77 1.60 -1.53 10.40
CA GLY A 77 1.54 -1.40 11.86
C GLY A 77 0.87 -0.09 12.24
N LYS A 78 0.45 0.02 13.50
CA LYS A 78 -0.24 1.22 13.98
C LYS A 78 0.73 2.40 13.98
N LEU A 79 0.39 3.47 13.26
CA LEU A 79 1.15 4.73 13.28
C LEU A 79 0.38 5.68 14.18
N GLU A 80 1.01 6.21 15.23
CA GLU A 80 0.35 7.22 16.06
C GLU A 80 0.24 8.55 15.32
N ASN A 81 1.29 8.91 14.57
CA ASN A 81 1.35 10.07 13.70
C ASN A 81 2.12 9.74 12.42
N ILE A 82 1.93 10.55 11.38
CA ILE A 82 2.82 10.53 10.22
C ILE A 82 4.14 11.19 10.61
N PRO A 83 5.30 10.51 10.44
CA PRO A 83 6.59 11.09 10.76
C PRO A 83 6.89 12.36 9.95
N GLN A 84 7.53 13.34 10.59
CA GLN A 84 7.81 14.66 9.98
C GLN A 84 8.66 14.59 8.71
N TRP A 85 9.45 13.53 8.55
CA TRP A 85 10.30 13.34 7.38
C TRP A 85 9.53 12.96 6.10
N PHE A 86 8.25 12.59 6.17
CA PHE A 86 7.45 12.27 4.97
C PHE A 86 7.48 13.38 3.93
N LYS A 87 7.38 14.64 4.36
CA LYS A 87 7.42 15.82 3.46
C LYS A 87 8.73 15.95 2.67
N SER A 88 9.80 15.29 3.10
CA SER A 88 11.10 15.33 2.43
C SER A 88 11.28 14.25 1.35
N LEU A 89 10.30 13.35 1.18
CA LEU A 89 10.36 12.23 0.23
C LEU A 89 10.12 12.66 -1.23
N GLN A 90 11.06 13.40 -1.81
CA GLN A 90 10.93 14.00 -3.14
C GLN A 90 10.85 12.97 -4.27
N ASN A 91 11.43 11.78 -4.10
CA ASN A 91 11.47 10.73 -5.13
C ASN A 91 10.39 9.65 -4.96
N LEU A 92 9.57 9.74 -3.92
CA LEU A 92 8.62 8.68 -3.59
C LEU A 92 7.51 8.60 -4.65
N ARG A 93 7.38 7.41 -5.25
CA ARG A 93 6.36 7.10 -6.27
C ARG A 93 5.26 6.22 -5.73
N HIS A 94 5.59 5.36 -4.77
CA HIS A 94 4.67 4.38 -4.19
C HIS A 94 4.67 4.50 -2.67
N LEU A 95 3.48 4.69 -2.10
CA LEU A 95 3.26 4.70 -0.67
C LEU A 95 2.16 3.71 -0.31
N GLY A 96 2.48 2.76 0.57
CA GLY A 96 1.52 1.85 1.19
C GLY A 96 1.46 2.06 2.69
N LEU A 97 0.29 2.36 3.22
CA LEU A 97 0.02 2.41 4.65
C LEU A 97 -0.95 1.29 4.99
N ASN A 98 -0.51 0.35 5.83
CA ASN A 98 -1.25 -0.84 6.20
C ASN A 98 -1.46 -0.86 7.72
N LYS A 99 -2.71 -1.06 8.17
CA LYS A 99 -3.07 -1.19 9.58
C LYS A 99 -2.62 -0.01 10.44
N SER A 100 -2.49 1.17 9.84
CA SER A 100 -1.99 2.35 10.54
C SER A 100 -2.95 2.87 11.61
N ARG A 101 -4.26 2.62 11.46
CA ARG A 101 -5.30 2.97 12.45
C ARG A 101 -5.10 4.37 13.06
N MET A 102 -4.79 5.34 12.20
CA MET A 102 -4.41 6.68 12.65
C MET A 102 -5.65 7.41 13.16
N THR A 103 -5.49 8.10 14.30
CA THR A 103 -6.49 9.01 14.84
C THR A 103 -6.45 10.37 14.12
N ASN A 104 -5.26 10.80 13.70
CA ASN A 104 -5.05 12.01 12.91
C ASN A 104 -5.18 11.73 11.40
N ASP A 105 -5.57 12.75 10.63
CA ASP A 105 -5.68 12.61 9.17
C ASP A 105 -4.29 12.62 8.53
N PRO A 106 -3.86 11.55 7.83
CA PRO A 106 -2.55 11.52 7.19
C PRO A 106 -2.50 12.36 5.91
N LEU A 107 -3.64 12.63 5.26
CA LEU A 107 -3.68 13.21 3.90
C LEU A 107 -2.91 14.53 3.77
N PRO A 108 -2.96 15.49 4.72
CA PRO A 108 -2.20 16.74 4.62
C PRO A 108 -0.68 16.54 4.50
N HIS A 109 -0.15 15.41 4.99
CA HIS A 109 1.28 15.09 4.88
C HIS A 109 1.62 14.39 3.56
N LEU A 110 0.63 13.79 2.90
CA LEU A 110 0.79 13.00 1.68
C LEU A 110 0.47 13.83 0.43
N GLU A 111 -0.44 14.79 0.53
CA GLU A 111 -0.96 15.57 -0.59
C GLU A 111 0.10 16.43 -1.30
N ALA A 112 1.15 16.81 -0.57
CA ALA A 112 2.25 17.64 -1.06
C ALA A 112 3.39 16.83 -1.71
N LEU A 113 3.35 15.50 -1.67
CA LEU A 113 4.40 14.66 -2.26
C LEU A 113 4.42 14.80 -3.79
N PRO A 114 5.48 15.38 -4.38
CA PRO A 114 5.43 15.87 -5.76
C PRO A 114 5.39 14.75 -6.79
N ASN A 115 5.99 13.59 -6.48
CA ASN A 115 6.15 12.47 -7.40
C ASN A 115 5.32 11.24 -7.00
N LEU A 116 4.42 11.36 -6.01
CA LEU A 116 3.60 10.25 -5.57
C LEU A 116 2.60 9.86 -6.67
N ARG A 117 2.71 8.63 -7.17
CA ARG A 117 1.88 8.09 -8.26
C ARG A 117 0.93 7.00 -7.79
N HIS A 118 1.32 6.24 -6.78
CA HIS A 118 0.52 5.14 -6.24
C HIS A 118 0.38 5.30 -4.73
N LEU A 119 -0.86 5.45 -4.27
CA LEU A 119 -1.20 5.49 -2.86
C LEU A 119 -2.11 4.31 -2.51
N VAL A 120 -1.71 3.53 -1.51
CA VAL A 120 -2.53 2.44 -0.97
C VAL A 120 -2.77 2.66 0.52
N LEU A 121 -4.04 2.62 0.90
CA LEU A 121 -4.52 2.79 2.27
C LEU A 121 -5.30 1.53 2.65
N PHE A 122 -4.70 0.65 3.46
CA PHE A 122 -5.33 -0.58 3.96
C PHE A 122 -5.55 -0.48 5.47
N GLN A 123 -6.80 -0.55 5.95
CA GLN A 123 -7.10 -0.42 7.39
C GLN A 123 -6.46 0.82 8.04
N VAL A 124 -6.42 1.95 7.31
CA VAL A 124 -5.73 3.17 7.77
C VAL A 124 -6.64 4.04 8.65
N TYR A 125 -7.95 4.01 8.41
CA TYR A 125 -8.90 4.91 9.05
C TYR A 125 -9.85 4.18 9.99
N GLU A 126 -9.97 4.69 11.21
CA GLU A 126 -11.05 4.33 12.14
C GLU A 126 -12.25 5.30 12.03
N LYS A 127 -12.07 6.42 11.33
CA LYS A 127 -13.11 7.45 11.11
C LYS A 127 -14.12 7.05 10.04
N GLN A 128 -15.27 7.69 10.10
CA GLN A 128 -16.37 7.49 9.15
C GLN A 128 -16.18 8.23 7.82
N ASN A 129 -15.37 9.28 7.77
CA ASN A 129 -15.26 10.14 6.59
C ASN A 129 -13.80 10.31 6.17
N LEU A 130 -13.53 10.18 4.87
CA LEU A 130 -12.22 10.39 4.26
C LEU A 130 -12.28 11.50 3.22
N GLY A 131 -11.60 12.62 3.47
CA GLY A 131 -11.71 13.81 2.61
C GLY A 131 -10.39 14.21 1.95
N PHE A 132 -10.31 14.09 0.64
CA PHE A 132 -9.21 14.58 -0.19
C PHE A 132 -9.48 16.02 -0.61
N LYS A 133 -8.81 16.97 0.05
CA LYS A 133 -9.10 18.41 -0.11
C LYS A 133 -8.14 19.14 -1.05
N ASN A 134 -6.87 18.75 -1.07
CA ASN A 134 -5.85 19.39 -1.90
C ASN A 134 -4.86 18.36 -2.50
N GLY A 135 -3.99 18.85 -3.38
CA GLY A 135 -2.76 18.15 -3.78
C GLY A 135 -2.94 16.90 -4.65
N PHE A 136 -2.05 15.92 -4.44
CA PHE A 136 -1.98 14.66 -5.20
C PHE A 136 -1.80 14.85 -6.72
N ARG A 137 -1.04 15.87 -7.13
CA ARG A 137 -0.94 16.31 -8.54
C ARG A 137 -0.45 15.22 -9.50
N SER A 138 0.39 14.30 -9.02
CA SER A 138 0.99 13.23 -9.80
C SER A 138 0.33 11.86 -9.58
N LEU A 139 -0.74 11.79 -8.76
CA LEU A 139 -1.34 10.52 -8.38
C LEU A 139 -2.05 9.89 -9.58
N GLU A 140 -1.70 8.64 -9.89
CA GLU A 140 -2.26 7.85 -10.99
C GLU A 140 -3.14 6.70 -10.47
N PHE A 141 -2.82 6.18 -9.28
CA PHE A 141 -3.54 5.08 -8.63
C PHE A 141 -3.85 5.41 -7.16
N LEU A 142 -5.11 5.22 -6.77
CA LEU A 142 -5.56 5.27 -5.39
C LEU A 142 -6.28 3.97 -5.04
N GLY A 143 -5.81 3.29 -3.99
CA GLY A 143 -6.43 2.09 -3.46
C GLY A 143 -6.82 2.26 -1.99
N ILE A 144 -8.08 2.02 -1.67
CA ILE A 144 -8.63 2.07 -0.32
C ILE A 144 -9.18 0.68 -0.01
N TYR A 145 -8.65 0.03 1.02
CA TYR A 145 -8.91 -1.37 1.30
C TYR A 145 -9.28 -1.58 2.76
N ASN A 146 -10.33 -2.37 2.97
CA ASN A 146 -10.72 -2.91 4.27
C ASN A 146 -10.84 -1.82 5.34
N CYS A 147 -11.57 -0.74 5.03
CA CYS A 147 -11.92 0.31 5.99
C CYS A 147 -13.39 0.11 6.40
N PRO A 148 -13.71 -0.75 7.38
CA PRO A 148 -15.09 -1.18 7.65
C PRO A 148 -15.97 -0.06 8.22
N ASN A 149 -15.40 0.94 8.88
CA ASN A 149 -16.15 2.06 9.47
C ASN A 149 -16.36 3.22 8.49
N LEU A 150 -15.74 3.17 7.31
CA LEU A 150 -15.77 4.26 6.33
C LEU A 150 -17.16 4.35 5.69
N GLN A 151 -17.83 5.49 5.87
CA GLN A 151 -19.18 5.79 5.40
C GLN A 151 -19.20 6.72 4.20
N SER A 152 -18.25 7.65 4.10
CA SER A 152 -18.15 8.58 2.97
C SER A 152 -16.71 8.87 2.55
N ILE A 153 -16.53 9.15 1.27
CA ILE A 153 -15.28 9.64 0.69
C ILE A 153 -15.59 10.92 -0.07
N THR A 154 -14.90 12.01 0.23
CA THR A 154 -15.05 13.27 -0.51
C THR A 154 -13.78 13.60 -1.27
N ILE A 155 -13.91 14.01 -2.53
CA ILE A 155 -12.78 14.46 -3.35
C ILE A 155 -13.11 15.85 -3.87
N ASP A 156 -12.38 16.86 -3.40
CA ASP A 156 -12.61 18.24 -3.81
C ASP A 156 -12.20 18.47 -5.28
N LYS A 157 -12.85 19.43 -5.93
CA LYS A 157 -12.60 19.75 -7.34
C LYS A 157 -11.13 20.13 -7.56
N GLY A 158 -10.49 19.50 -8.53
CA GLY A 158 -9.10 19.76 -8.91
C GLY A 158 -8.06 18.97 -8.13
N VAL A 159 -8.49 18.15 -7.15
CA VAL A 159 -7.61 17.17 -6.48
C VAL A 159 -7.33 16.01 -7.42
N MET A 160 -6.11 15.46 -7.36
CA MET A 160 -5.68 14.27 -8.11
C MET A 160 -6.08 14.27 -9.60
N PRO A 161 -5.78 15.35 -10.37
CA PRO A 161 -6.23 15.50 -11.75
C PRO A 161 -5.66 14.42 -12.70
N GLY A 162 -4.61 13.72 -12.27
CA GLY A 162 -3.96 12.65 -13.02
C GLY A 162 -4.49 11.24 -12.73
N LEU A 163 -5.50 11.08 -11.86
CA LEU A 163 -5.93 9.76 -11.40
C LEU A 163 -6.48 8.93 -12.57
N LYS A 164 -5.94 7.72 -12.74
CA LYS A 164 -6.32 6.77 -13.80
C LYS A 164 -7.08 5.58 -13.25
N LYS A 165 -6.81 5.18 -12.00
CA LYS A 165 -7.44 4.02 -11.37
C LYS A 165 -7.79 4.30 -9.91
N LEU A 166 -9.03 4.00 -9.57
CA LEU A 166 -9.54 4.02 -8.20
C LEU A 166 -10.02 2.62 -7.83
N THR A 167 -9.53 2.11 -6.70
CA THR A 167 -9.97 0.83 -6.14
C THR A 167 -10.47 1.04 -4.73
N ILE A 168 -11.68 0.56 -4.46
CA ILE A 168 -12.30 0.53 -3.13
C ILE A 168 -12.73 -0.91 -2.86
N CYS A 169 -12.15 -1.52 -1.84
CA CYS A 169 -12.44 -2.91 -1.49
C CYS A 169 -12.77 -3.07 -0.01
N ASP A 170 -13.76 -3.89 0.31
CA ASP A 170 -14.15 -4.28 1.67
C ASP A 170 -14.47 -3.09 2.61
N CYS A 171 -15.05 -2.02 2.05
CA CYS A 171 -15.54 -0.85 2.78
C CYS A 171 -17.07 -0.94 2.95
N ARG A 172 -17.54 -1.88 3.78
CA ARG A 172 -18.96 -2.29 3.83
C ARG A 172 -19.95 -1.21 4.24
N MET A 173 -19.50 -0.23 5.03
CA MET A 173 -20.35 0.89 5.49
C MET A 173 -20.39 2.06 4.50
N LEU A 174 -19.66 1.99 3.38
CA LEU A 174 -19.70 2.99 2.33
C LEU A 174 -21.03 2.85 1.57
N THR A 175 -21.83 3.92 1.59
CA THR A 175 -23.19 3.93 1.04
C THR A 175 -23.31 4.62 -0.32
N GLU A 176 -22.33 5.44 -0.67
CA GLU A 176 -22.27 6.20 -1.91
C GLU A 176 -20.88 6.13 -2.55
N VAL A 177 -20.80 6.35 -3.86
CA VAL A 177 -19.51 6.56 -4.52
C VAL A 177 -18.85 7.84 -3.99
N PRO A 178 -17.50 7.95 -4.06
CA PRO A 178 -16.83 9.18 -3.69
C PRO A 178 -17.46 10.42 -4.34
N SER A 179 -17.64 11.47 -3.54
CA SER A 179 -18.25 12.68 -4.07
C SER A 179 -17.36 13.26 -5.16
N CYS A 180 -18.01 13.83 -6.18
CA CYS A 180 -17.34 14.53 -7.26
C CYS A 180 -16.40 13.67 -8.14
N LEU A 181 -16.60 12.34 -8.21
CA LEU A 181 -15.92 11.50 -9.21
C LEU A 181 -16.02 12.06 -10.64
N MET A 182 -17.11 12.77 -10.96
CA MET A 182 -17.31 13.48 -12.23
C MET A 182 -16.18 14.45 -12.61
N TYR A 183 -15.39 14.95 -11.66
CA TYR A 183 -14.25 15.82 -11.95
C TYR A 183 -12.96 15.05 -12.28
N LEU A 184 -12.91 13.74 -12.00
CA LEU A 184 -11.77 12.88 -12.31
C LEU A 184 -11.80 12.43 -13.78
N THR A 185 -11.76 13.39 -14.70
CA THR A 185 -11.93 13.18 -16.14
C THR A 185 -10.92 12.21 -16.79
N ARG A 186 -9.80 11.91 -16.12
CA ARG A 186 -8.78 10.95 -16.59
C ARG A 186 -8.97 9.54 -16.04
N LEU A 187 -9.95 9.32 -15.15
CA LEU A 187 -10.22 8.05 -14.51
C LEU A 187 -10.65 7.01 -15.56
N GLN A 188 -9.86 5.96 -15.72
CA GLN A 188 -10.08 4.90 -16.70
C GLN A 188 -10.70 3.65 -16.06
N GLU A 189 -10.44 3.43 -14.78
CA GLU A 189 -10.88 2.22 -14.08
C GLU A 189 -11.39 2.55 -12.67
N LEU A 190 -12.60 2.08 -12.37
CA LEU A 190 -13.19 2.08 -11.04
C LEU A 190 -13.48 0.63 -10.61
N LEU A 191 -12.81 0.17 -9.57
CA LEU A 191 -12.98 -1.17 -9.00
C LEU A 191 -13.63 -1.08 -7.62
N LEU A 192 -14.81 -1.70 -7.46
CA LEU A 192 -15.64 -1.69 -6.26
C LEU A 192 -15.94 -3.12 -5.79
N VAL A 193 -15.21 -3.63 -4.79
CA VAL A 193 -15.34 -5.03 -4.34
C VAL A 193 -15.73 -5.11 -2.88
N GLY A 194 -16.65 -6.00 -2.50
CA GLY A 194 -17.06 -6.18 -1.10
C GLY A 194 -17.74 -4.95 -0.51
N LEU A 195 -18.44 -4.16 -1.34
CA LEU A 195 -19.28 -3.04 -0.93
C LEU A 195 -20.75 -3.47 -0.79
N SER A 196 -21.58 -2.59 -0.25
CA SER A 196 -23.02 -2.83 -0.12
C SER A 196 -23.70 -2.96 -1.50
N GLU A 197 -24.68 -3.85 -1.59
CA GLU A 197 -25.50 -4.01 -2.80
C GLU A 197 -26.21 -2.70 -3.18
N ASP A 198 -26.65 -1.92 -2.18
CA ASP A 198 -27.33 -0.65 -2.39
C ASP A 198 -26.44 0.38 -3.10
N LEU A 199 -25.15 0.48 -2.74
CA LEU A 199 -24.19 1.35 -3.43
C LEU A 199 -24.05 0.96 -4.90
N ILE A 200 -23.99 -0.34 -5.20
CA ILE A 200 -23.86 -0.82 -6.56
C ILE A 200 -25.14 -0.49 -7.39
N LYS A 201 -26.32 -0.66 -6.80
CA LYS A 201 -27.60 -0.30 -7.45
C LYS A 201 -27.67 1.19 -7.81
N ARG A 202 -27.17 2.07 -6.93
CA ARG A 202 -27.11 3.53 -7.18
C ARG A 202 -26.32 3.92 -8.42
N ILE A 203 -25.40 3.06 -8.86
CA ILE A 203 -24.58 3.26 -10.06
C ILE A 203 -25.20 2.58 -11.29
N GLU A 204 -25.71 1.36 -11.11
CA GLU A 204 -26.12 0.48 -12.20
C GLU A 204 -27.51 0.85 -12.77
N GLU A 205 -28.45 1.20 -11.90
CA GLU A 205 -29.85 1.38 -12.28
C GLU A 205 -30.01 2.57 -13.26
N PRO A 206 -30.98 2.51 -14.19
CA PRO A 206 -31.25 3.61 -15.13
C PRO A 206 -31.45 4.97 -14.46
N CYS A 207 -32.09 4.98 -13.28
CA CYS A 207 -32.34 6.17 -12.47
C CYS A 207 -31.42 6.27 -11.23
N GLY A 208 -30.30 5.54 -11.24
CA GLY A 208 -29.35 5.53 -10.13
C GLY A 208 -28.74 6.91 -9.86
N VAL A 209 -28.81 7.38 -8.62
CA VAL A 209 -28.39 8.74 -8.21
C VAL A 209 -26.90 8.98 -8.44
N ASP A 210 -26.07 7.93 -8.40
CA ASP A 210 -24.62 8.00 -8.56
C ASP A 210 -24.16 7.75 -10.01
N ARG A 211 -25.07 7.33 -10.90
CA ARG A 211 -24.76 7.07 -12.31
C ARG A 211 -24.13 8.27 -13.03
N PRO A 212 -24.62 9.53 -12.85
CA PRO A 212 -23.98 10.69 -13.44
C PRO A 212 -22.54 10.92 -12.93
N ASN A 213 -22.20 10.44 -11.74
CA ASN A 213 -20.86 10.61 -11.18
C ASN A 213 -19.82 9.68 -11.83
N VAL A 214 -20.26 8.58 -12.47
CA VAL A 214 -19.35 7.55 -13.01
C VAL A 214 -19.51 7.30 -14.50
N HIS A 215 -20.50 7.92 -15.17
CA HIS A 215 -20.79 7.66 -16.60
C HIS A 215 -19.62 7.89 -17.56
N HIS A 216 -18.66 8.74 -17.16
CA HIS A 216 -17.46 9.07 -17.95
C HIS A 216 -16.33 8.03 -17.80
N ILE A 217 -16.46 7.09 -16.86
CA ILE A 217 -15.44 6.07 -16.56
C ILE A 217 -15.68 4.86 -17.47
N PRO A 218 -14.72 4.50 -18.34
CA PRO A 218 -14.92 3.47 -19.34
C PRO A 218 -14.97 2.05 -18.75
N ASN A 219 -14.22 1.79 -17.67
CA ASN A 219 -14.17 0.46 -17.06
C ASN A 219 -14.62 0.54 -15.59
N ILE A 220 -15.83 0.07 -15.33
CA ILE A 220 -16.35 -0.07 -13.96
C ILE A 220 -16.50 -1.56 -13.67
N ILE A 221 -15.79 -2.04 -12.66
CA ILE A 221 -15.80 -3.42 -12.21
C ILE A 221 -16.31 -3.43 -10.79
N TYR A 222 -17.32 -4.26 -10.51
CA TYR A 222 -17.79 -4.45 -9.15
C TYR A 222 -18.11 -5.90 -8.83
N ARG A 223 -17.98 -6.23 -7.55
CA ARG A 223 -18.36 -7.52 -6.97
C ARG A 223 -18.86 -7.30 -5.55
N TYR A 224 -20.04 -7.78 -5.24
CA TYR A 224 -20.70 -7.61 -3.94
C TYR A 224 -21.29 -8.94 -3.47
N GLU A 225 -21.52 -9.06 -2.17
CA GLU A 225 -22.17 -10.21 -1.57
C GLU A 225 -23.66 -9.89 -1.40
N SER A 226 -24.52 -10.74 -1.96
CA SER A 226 -25.98 -10.66 -1.84
C SER A 226 -26.49 -11.86 -1.03
N SER A 227 -27.80 -11.90 -0.75
CA SER A 227 -28.42 -13.05 -0.07
C SER A 227 -28.28 -14.37 -0.83
N SER A 228 -28.01 -14.35 -2.13
CA SER A 228 -27.76 -15.51 -2.98
C SER A 228 -26.27 -15.81 -3.21
N GLY A 229 -25.38 -15.13 -2.49
CA GLY A 229 -23.92 -15.26 -2.61
C GLY A 229 -23.27 -14.12 -3.39
N TRP A 230 -22.03 -14.34 -3.84
CA TRP A 230 -21.22 -13.34 -4.54
C TRP A 230 -21.71 -13.08 -5.96
N SER A 231 -21.81 -11.81 -6.35
CA SER A 231 -22.12 -11.43 -7.73
C SER A 231 -21.00 -11.80 -8.70
N ILE A 232 -21.39 -12.14 -9.93
CA ILE A 232 -20.46 -12.43 -11.02
C ILE A 232 -19.93 -11.11 -11.57
N PRO A 233 -18.59 -10.90 -11.65
CA PRO A 233 -18.03 -9.67 -12.20
C PRO A 233 -18.45 -9.47 -13.66
N ARG A 234 -18.85 -8.25 -14.03
CA ARG A 234 -19.24 -7.95 -15.42
C ARG A 234 -18.07 -7.97 -16.41
N HIS A 235 -16.83 -7.70 -15.97
CA HIS A 235 -15.66 -7.68 -16.85
C HIS A 235 -14.36 -8.05 -16.12
N ARG A 236 -13.63 -9.02 -16.68
CA ARG A 236 -12.27 -9.51 -16.32
C ARG A 236 -12.03 -10.00 -14.88
N GLU A 237 -11.01 -10.84 -14.75
CA GLU A 237 -10.46 -11.26 -13.46
C GLU A 237 -10.13 -10.03 -12.59
N ILE A 238 -10.50 -10.10 -11.31
CA ILE A 238 -10.22 -9.06 -10.33
C ILE A 238 -8.70 -9.02 -10.13
N PRO A 239 -8.01 -7.92 -10.45
CA PRO A 239 -6.57 -7.85 -10.24
C PRO A 239 -6.28 -7.90 -8.73
N TYR A 240 -5.55 -8.93 -8.32
CA TYR A 240 -4.99 -9.06 -6.97
C TYR A 240 -4.21 -7.80 -6.58
N SER A 241 -4.32 -7.38 -5.32
CA SER A 241 -3.80 -6.10 -4.82
C SER A 241 -2.29 -5.93 -5.08
N PRO A 242 -1.85 -4.78 -5.64
CA PRO A 242 -0.46 -4.58 -6.07
C PRO A 242 0.56 -4.45 -4.93
N ILE A 243 0.13 -4.36 -3.65
CA ILE A 243 1.09 -4.29 -2.52
C ILE A 243 1.90 -5.60 -2.41
N TYR A 244 1.30 -6.75 -2.74
CA TYR A 244 1.97 -8.05 -2.68
C TYR A 244 2.76 -8.38 -3.96
N ASN A 245 2.48 -7.70 -5.08
CA ASN A 245 3.16 -7.93 -6.36
C ASN A 245 4.37 -6.99 -6.51
N SER A 246 5.42 -7.28 -5.73
CA SER A 246 6.74 -7.36 -6.34
C SER A 246 6.95 -8.83 -6.71
N PRO A 247 7.67 -9.16 -7.81
CA PRO A 247 7.87 -10.56 -8.15
C PRO A 247 8.38 -11.32 -6.92
N PRO A 248 7.93 -12.56 -6.68
CA PRO A 248 8.55 -13.39 -5.66
C PRO A 248 10.04 -13.43 -5.98
N VAL A 249 10.85 -12.81 -5.12
CA VAL A 249 12.28 -13.08 -5.14
C VAL A 249 12.37 -14.54 -4.75
N VAL A 250 12.91 -15.35 -5.67
CA VAL A 250 13.24 -16.76 -5.47
C VAL A 250 13.81 -16.90 -4.07
N VAL A 251 13.02 -17.49 -3.16
CA VAL A 251 13.56 -17.99 -1.91
C VAL A 251 14.34 -19.22 -2.34
N ALA A 252 15.66 -19.11 -2.37
CA ALA A 252 16.50 -20.29 -2.35
C ALA A 252 16.21 -20.97 -1.00
N ASN A 253 15.26 -21.90 -1.00
CA ASN A 253 15.10 -22.84 0.10
C ASN A 253 16.35 -23.71 0.07
N SER A 254 17.33 -23.40 0.90
CA SER A 254 18.21 -24.44 1.43
C SER A 254 17.36 -25.26 2.40
N GLN A 255 16.59 -26.22 1.87
CA GLN A 255 16.25 -27.38 2.66
C GLN A 255 17.56 -28.12 2.92
N GLY A 256 18.18 -27.82 4.05
CA GLY A 256 19.08 -28.77 4.68
C GLY A 256 18.21 -29.89 5.22
N GLU A 257 18.07 -30.95 4.44
CA GLU A 257 17.85 -32.27 5.05
C GLU A 257 19.13 -32.57 5.84
N GLU A 258 19.00 -32.65 7.16
CA GLU A 258 20.03 -33.27 8.00
C GLU A 258 20.10 -34.75 7.60
N ASP A 259 21.08 -35.09 6.78
CA ASP A 259 21.55 -36.46 6.62
C ASP A 259 22.48 -36.79 7.79
N PRO A 260 22.13 -37.72 8.70
CA PRO A 260 22.99 -38.10 9.81
C PRO A 260 24.02 -39.12 9.33
N SER A 261 24.89 -38.72 8.40
CA SER A 261 26.13 -39.46 8.14
C SER A 261 27.18 -38.52 7.55
N GLY A 262 28.27 -38.35 8.29
CA GLY A 262 29.36 -37.46 7.93
C GLY A 262 30.01 -37.85 6.59
N GLY A 263 30.17 -36.86 5.71
CA GLY A 263 30.95 -37.01 4.48
C GLY A 263 31.00 -35.71 3.68
N ASN A 264 32.20 -35.13 3.58
CA ASN A 264 32.49 -33.96 2.73
C ASN A 264 31.95 -34.13 1.30
N SER A 265 31.33 -33.09 0.73
CA SER A 265 31.34 -32.88 -0.73
C SER A 265 31.11 -31.41 -1.14
N LYS A 266 31.91 -31.02 -2.13
CA LYS A 266 31.99 -29.73 -2.84
C LYS A 266 30.63 -29.18 -3.28
N VAL A 267 30.46 -27.86 -3.16
CA VAL A 267 29.46 -27.10 -3.91
C VAL A 267 30.01 -26.84 -5.32
N GLU A 268 29.48 -27.53 -6.33
CA GLU A 268 29.65 -27.17 -7.75
C GLU A 268 28.59 -26.14 -8.15
N ILE A 269 29.05 -24.98 -8.63
CA ILE A 269 28.19 -23.93 -9.20
C ILE A 269 28.03 -24.23 -10.69
N SER A 270 26.90 -24.83 -11.08
CA SER A 270 26.56 -24.97 -12.50
C SER A 270 25.88 -23.69 -12.98
N SER A 271 26.55 -23.00 -13.90
CA SER A 271 26.03 -21.84 -14.62
C SER A 271 25.42 -22.34 -15.92
N THR A 272 24.15 -22.08 -16.20
CA THR A 272 23.63 -22.13 -17.58
C THR A 272 22.54 -21.07 -17.82
N PRO A 273 22.39 -20.61 -19.08
CA PRO A 273 22.17 -19.20 -19.37
C PRO A 273 20.72 -18.84 -19.68
N ALA A 274 20.47 -17.53 -19.62
CA ALA A 274 19.24 -16.88 -20.03
C ALA A 274 18.84 -17.24 -21.47
N ILE A 275 17.55 -17.47 -21.69
CA ILE A 275 16.95 -17.42 -23.01
C ILE A 275 15.81 -16.39 -22.96
N ASN A 276 15.93 -15.47 -23.92
CA ASN A 276 15.16 -14.27 -24.26
C ASN A 276 13.66 -14.25 -23.89
#